data_AF-A0AAV5Z8E8-F1
#
_entry.id   AF-A0AAV5Z8E8-F1
#
_cell.length_a   1.000
_cell.length_b   1.000
_cell.length_c   1.000
_cell.angle_alpha   90.00
_cell.angle_beta   90.00
_cell.angle_gamma   90.00
#
_symmetry.space_group_name_H-M   'P 1'
#
loop_
_entity.id
_entity.type
_entity.pdbx_description
1 polymer ?
#
loop_
_entity_poly.entity_id
_entity_poly.type
_entity_poly.pdbx_seq_one_letter_code
_entity_poly.pdbx_strand_id
1 'polypeptide(L)'
;MASTLLDRVWDAHTVRTLPSGQTQLLIGLHLIHEVTSPQAFQALHELKLPVRMPARTFATLDHIIPTTAQQRPFADEVAEEMAVHLTRNSQQSGVSFFGLDSGRQGIVHVIGPELGLTQPGMTIACGDSHTATHGAVGAIAFGIGTSQVRDVLATQCLAMAKPKLRQVRVDGALSKGVYAKDVILAIIRTLGVNGGVGYAYEYAGAVVDRMTMEERLTLCNMSIEGGARSGYVNPDQTTFDYLRGRQYAPQGAAFDRAVTWWKSMASDATASYDDVKRLDGAAIPPMVTWGINPGQSVGVGERIPSPDSAPEPERPTYREGLAHMGFQAGQPIAGAKIDVVFIGSCTNSRISDLRVAAAVAKGHRVAKGVRAIVVPGSQLVAKEAEAEGLHEVFREAGFEWRNAGCSMCLGMNDDKLRGREMSASTSNRNFIGRQGSPTGRTLLMSPAMAAAAALHGAVTDVREMMK
;
A
#
# COMPACT_ATOMS: atom_id res chain seq x y z
N MET A 1 21.37 -17.47 19.97
CA MET A 1 21.52 -16.00 19.80
C MET A 1 20.13 -15.44 19.62
N ALA A 2 19.86 -14.24 20.13
CA ALA A 2 18.58 -13.58 19.89
C ALA A 2 18.40 -13.33 18.39
N SER A 3 17.25 -13.69 17.83
CA SER A 3 16.96 -13.64 16.40
C SER A 3 15.83 -12.68 16.11
N THR A 4 15.93 -11.98 14.99
CA THR A 4 14.84 -11.16 14.45
C THR A 4 13.84 -12.04 13.70
N LEU A 5 12.63 -11.53 13.46
CA LEU A 5 11.66 -12.18 12.58
C LEU A 5 12.22 -12.37 11.18
N LEU A 6 12.93 -11.37 10.65
CA LEU A 6 13.62 -11.49 9.37
C LEU A 6 14.57 -12.69 9.37
N ASP A 7 15.35 -12.90 10.43
CA ASP A 7 16.24 -14.05 10.54
C ASP A 7 15.47 -15.37 10.49
N ARG A 8 14.46 -15.51 11.35
CA ARG A 8 13.67 -16.74 11.47
C ARG A 8 12.95 -17.09 10.17
N VAL A 9 12.31 -16.10 9.54
CA VAL A 9 11.59 -16.30 8.27
C VAL A 9 12.56 -16.67 7.17
N TRP A 10 13.67 -15.95 7.06
CA TRP A 10 14.66 -16.19 6.02
C TRP A 10 15.28 -17.58 6.13
N ASP A 11 15.65 -18.00 7.34
CA ASP A 11 16.25 -19.30 7.59
C ASP A 11 15.22 -20.42 7.33
N ALA A 12 13.97 -20.27 7.77
CA ALA A 12 12.90 -21.23 7.53
C ALA A 12 12.55 -21.42 6.05
N HIS A 13 12.83 -20.43 5.20
CA HIS A 13 12.53 -20.45 3.76
C HIS A 13 13.78 -20.63 2.89
N THR A 14 14.97 -20.75 3.48
CA THR A 14 16.20 -20.97 2.74
C THR A 14 16.25 -22.40 2.22
N VAL A 15 16.30 -22.56 0.90
CA VAL A 15 16.52 -23.87 0.27
C VAL A 15 18.01 -24.21 0.30
N ARG A 16 18.85 -23.25 -0.12
CA ARG A 16 20.31 -23.31 -0.08
C ARG A 16 20.93 -21.95 -0.38
N THR A 17 22.23 -21.83 -0.15
CA THR A 17 23.06 -20.74 -0.68
C THR A 17 23.52 -21.08 -2.10
N LEU A 18 23.36 -20.15 -3.03
CA LEU A 18 23.79 -20.29 -4.43
C LEU A 18 25.29 -19.96 -4.56
N PRO A 19 25.98 -20.39 -5.65
CA PRO A 19 27.37 -20.04 -5.91
C PRO A 19 27.66 -18.53 -5.96
N SER A 20 26.64 -17.71 -6.25
CA SER A 20 26.71 -16.25 -6.22
C SER A 20 26.76 -15.66 -4.81
N GLY A 21 26.58 -16.48 -3.77
CA GLY A 21 26.42 -16.06 -2.38
C GLY A 21 25.00 -15.65 -2.01
N GLN A 22 24.07 -15.58 -2.97
CA GLN A 22 22.66 -15.29 -2.69
C GLN A 22 21.93 -16.50 -2.11
N THR A 23 20.85 -16.24 -1.38
CA THR A 23 19.94 -17.29 -0.91
C THR A 23 18.99 -17.69 -2.05
N GLN A 24 18.85 -18.99 -2.29
CA GLN A 24 17.70 -19.53 -2.99
C GLN A 24 16.55 -19.61 -1.98
N LEU A 25 15.65 -18.62 -2.03
CA LEU A 25 14.58 -18.43 -1.07
C LEU A 25 13.28 -18.99 -1.64
N LEU A 26 12.67 -19.95 -0.93
CA LEU A 26 11.33 -20.44 -1.24
C LEU A 26 10.32 -19.32 -0.99
N ILE A 27 9.34 -19.17 -1.89
CA ILE A 27 8.23 -18.22 -1.74
C ILE A 27 7.00 -18.94 -1.20
N GLY A 28 6.58 -18.59 0.01
CA GLY A 28 5.45 -19.20 0.70
C GLY A 28 4.09 -18.88 0.06
N LEU A 29 3.93 -17.64 -0.42
CA LEU A 29 2.77 -17.14 -1.15
C LEU A 29 3.21 -16.28 -2.33
N HIS A 30 2.66 -16.57 -3.51
CA HIS A 30 2.85 -15.76 -4.71
C HIS A 30 1.51 -15.11 -5.09
N LEU A 31 1.52 -13.80 -5.26
CA LEU A 31 0.35 -13.06 -5.72
C LEU A 31 0.64 -12.50 -7.11
N ILE A 32 -0.35 -12.53 -7.99
CA ILE A 32 -0.22 -12.08 -9.37
C ILE A 32 -1.42 -11.25 -9.80
N HIS A 33 -1.20 -10.40 -10.79
CA HIS A 33 -2.20 -9.49 -11.36
C HIS A 33 -1.95 -9.30 -12.86
N GLU A 34 -2.83 -8.60 -13.55
CA GLU A 34 -2.88 -8.59 -15.01
C GLU A 34 -1.75 -7.79 -15.69
N VAL A 35 -1.03 -6.93 -14.96
CA VAL A 35 -0.02 -6.05 -15.58
C VAL A 35 1.31 -6.75 -15.83
N THR A 36 1.77 -7.56 -14.87
CA THR A 36 3.14 -8.12 -14.91
C THR A 36 3.19 -9.61 -15.20
N SER A 37 2.05 -10.30 -15.13
CA SER A 37 1.98 -11.76 -15.18
C SER A 37 1.82 -12.35 -16.59
N PRO A 38 1.11 -11.73 -17.55
CA PRO A 38 0.94 -12.32 -18.89
C PRO A 38 2.27 -12.69 -19.56
N GLN A 39 3.27 -11.81 -19.51
CA GLN A 39 4.58 -12.06 -20.09
C GLN A 39 5.35 -13.17 -19.34
N ALA A 40 5.13 -13.30 -18.04
CA ALA A 40 5.73 -14.38 -17.26
C ALA A 40 5.16 -15.75 -17.65
N PHE A 41 3.84 -15.85 -17.86
CA PHE A 41 3.21 -17.07 -18.38
C PHE A 41 3.64 -17.40 -19.81
N GLN A 42 3.76 -16.38 -20.67
CA GLN A 42 4.28 -16.57 -22.03
C GLN A 42 5.69 -17.16 -22.01
N ALA A 43 6.57 -16.66 -21.15
CA ALA A 43 7.92 -17.22 -21.00
C ALA A 43 7.92 -18.67 -20.49
N LEU A 44 6.99 -19.04 -19.59
CA LEU A 44 6.80 -20.44 -19.19
C LEU A 44 6.40 -21.32 -20.38
N HIS A 45 5.46 -20.85 -21.20
CA HIS A 45 5.00 -21.58 -22.39
C HIS A 45 6.13 -21.80 -23.41
N GLU A 46 6.93 -20.77 -23.70
CA GLU A 46 8.10 -20.86 -24.59
C GLU A 46 9.16 -21.83 -24.08
N LEU A 47 9.39 -21.84 -22.77
CA LEU A 47 10.32 -22.76 -22.10
C LEU A 47 9.71 -24.16 -21.87
N LYS A 48 8.43 -24.36 -22.20
CA LYS A 48 7.66 -25.60 -21.95
C LYS A 48 7.69 -26.01 -20.47
N LEU A 49 7.62 -25.02 -19.57
CA LEU A 49 7.63 -25.23 -18.12
C LEU A 49 6.20 -25.08 -17.55
N PRO A 50 5.76 -25.99 -16.67
CA PRO A 50 4.51 -25.81 -15.94
C PRO A 50 4.69 -24.83 -14.78
N VAL A 51 3.57 -24.33 -14.24
CA VAL A 51 3.58 -23.68 -12.92
C VAL A 51 3.88 -24.72 -11.84
N ARG A 52 4.91 -24.48 -11.02
CA ARG A 52 5.45 -25.46 -10.06
C ARG A 52 4.55 -25.71 -8.85
N MET A 53 3.99 -24.66 -8.25
CA MET A 53 3.09 -24.77 -7.10
C MET A 53 1.86 -23.87 -7.27
N PRO A 54 0.91 -24.26 -8.15
CA PRO A 54 -0.26 -23.41 -8.45
C PRO A 54 -1.13 -23.12 -7.21
N ALA A 55 -1.20 -24.04 -6.25
CA ALA A 55 -1.93 -23.86 -4.99
C ALA A 55 -1.34 -22.77 -4.06
N ARG A 56 -0.13 -22.27 -4.35
CA ARG A 56 0.50 -21.13 -3.64
C ARG A 56 0.42 -19.82 -4.42
N THR A 57 -0.19 -19.84 -5.61
CA THR A 57 -0.32 -18.66 -6.46
C THR A 57 -1.78 -18.22 -6.53
N PHE A 58 -2.02 -16.93 -6.33
CA PHE A 58 -3.36 -16.34 -6.39
C PHE A 58 -3.36 -15.12 -7.30
N ALA A 59 -4.35 -15.04 -8.18
CA ALA A 59 -4.53 -13.99 -9.17
C ALA A 59 -5.74 -13.12 -8.86
N THR A 60 -5.67 -11.83 -9.18
CA THR A 60 -6.80 -10.89 -9.14
C THR A 60 -6.72 -9.91 -10.30
N LEU A 61 -7.85 -9.28 -10.63
CA LEU A 61 -7.87 -8.09 -11.50
C LEU A 61 -7.92 -6.85 -10.63
N ASP A 62 -7.05 -5.86 -10.85
CA ASP A 62 -7.05 -4.64 -10.04
C ASP A 62 -6.56 -3.33 -10.68
N HIS A 63 -5.55 -3.33 -11.54
CA HIS A 63 -4.96 -2.10 -12.11
C HIS A 63 -5.75 -1.52 -13.28
N ILE A 64 -6.27 -2.37 -14.18
CA ILE A 64 -6.94 -1.92 -15.42
C ILE A 64 -8.46 -1.81 -15.32
N ILE A 65 -9.05 -2.32 -14.23
CA ILE A 65 -10.50 -2.41 -14.16
C ILE A 65 -11.13 -1.02 -14.05
N PRO A 66 -12.15 -0.70 -14.86
CA PRO A 66 -12.91 0.53 -14.69
C PRO A 66 -13.65 0.50 -13.35
N THR A 67 -13.76 1.65 -12.69
CA THR A 67 -14.49 1.74 -11.41
C THR A 67 -15.91 2.30 -11.57
N THR A 68 -16.23 2.84 -12.75
CA THR A 68 -17.56 3.40 -13.09
C THR A 68 -18.52 2.33 -13.60
N ALA A 69 -18.08 1.49 -14.52
CA ALA A 69 -18.87 0.40 -15.11
C ALA A 69 -17.99 -0.82 -15.38
N GLN A 70 -18.27 -1.94 -14.71
CA GLN A 70 -17.47 -3.17 -14.79
C GLN A 70 -18.10 -4.25 -15.69
N GLN A 71 -18.99 -3.86 -16.62
CA GLN A 71 -19.56 -4.78 -17.59
C GLN A 71 -18.50 -5.15 -18.63
N ARG A 72 -18.40 -6.45 -18.95
CA ARG A 72 -17.49 -6.96 -19.99
C ARG A 72 -18.20 -7.16 -21.33
N PRO A 73 -17.51 -6.97 -22.48
CA PRO A 73 -16.11 -6.52 -22.58
C PRO A 73 -15.93 -5.08 -22.08
N PHE A 74 -14.78 -4.78 -21.49
CA PHE A 74 -14.49 -3.41 -21.07
C PHE A 74 -14.42 -2.46 -22.28
N ALA A 75 -14.73 -1.18 -22.05
CA ALA A 75 -14.66 -0.15 -23.09
C ALA A 75 -13.22 0.07 -23.61
N ASP A 76 -12.22 -0.13 -22.74
CA ASP A 76 -10.81 -0.17 -23.12
C ASP A 76 -10.45 -1.60 -23.57
N GLU A 77 -10.17 -1.76 -24.86
CA GLU A 77 -9.83 -3.04 -25.49
C GLU A 77 -8.53 -3.64 -24.93
N VAL A 78 -7.55 -2.82 -24.55
CA VAL A 78 -6.29 -3.27 -23.97
C VAL A 78 -6.53 -3.81 -22.57
N ALA A 79 -7.35 -3.11 -21.79
CA ALA A 79 -7.77 -3.56 -20.47
C ALA A 79 -8.51 -4.91 -20.53
N GLU A 80 -9.41 -5.08 -21.50
CA GLU A 80 -10.13 -6.35 -21.74
C GLU A 80 -9.17 -7.47 -22.15
N GLU A 81 -8.23 -7.22 -23.07
CA GLU A 81 -7.24 -8.20 -23.52
C GLU A 81 -6.38 -8.71 -22.35
N MET A 82 -5.88 -7.80 -21.49
CA MET A 82 -5.11 -8.17 -20.29
C MET A 82 -5.94 -9.04 -19.33
N ALA A 83 -7.21 -8.71 -19.12
CA ALA A 83 -8.11 -9.48 -18.28
C ALA A 83 -8.37 -10.89 -18.86
N VAL A 84 -8.57 -11.01 -20.17
CA VAL A 84 -8.72 -12.29 -20.87
C VAL A 84 -7.46 -13.15 -20.71
N HIS A 85 -6.27 -12.58 -20.90
CA HIS A 85 -5.02 -13.31 -20.75
C HIS A 85 -4.82 -13.84 -19.33
N LEU A 86 -5.00 -13.01 -18.30
CA LEU A 86 -4.86 -13.46 -16.92
C LEU A 86 -5.87 -14.56 -16.58
N THR A 87 -7.13 -14.41 -17.01
CA THR A 87 -8.19 -15.40 -16.80
C THR A 87 -7.79 -16.75 -17.42
N ARG A 88 -7.40 -16.74 -18.70
CA ARG A 88 -6.99 -17.94 -19.44
C ARG A 88 -5.77 -18.62 -18.81
N ASN A 89 -4.73 -17.85 -18.52
CA ASN A 89 -3.49 -18.36 -17.93
C ASN A 89 -3.73 -18.98 -16.56
N SER A 90 -4.58 -18.36 -15.75
CA SER A 90 -4.91 -18.86 -14.42
C SER A 90 -5.67 -20.19 -14.51
N GLN A 91 -6.68 -20.27 -15.38
CA GLN A 91 -7.46 -21.50 -15.62
C GLN A 91 -6.57 -22.64 -16.13
N GLN A 92 -5.75 -22.39 -17.14
CA GLN A 92 -4.86 -23.40 -17.74
C GLN A 92 -3.80 -23.92 -16.76
N SER A 93 -3.38 -23.08 -15.82
CA SER A 93 -2.33 -23.41 -14.85
C SER A 93 -2.88 -23.89 -13.50
N GLY A 94 -4.20 -23.93 -13.30
CA GLY A 94 -4.82 -24.27 -12.02
C GLY A 94 -4.58 -23.24 -10.91
N VAL A 95 -4.30 -21.99 -11.26
CA VAL A 95 -4.10 -20.87 -10.33
C VAL A 95 -5.46 -20.33 -9.89
N SER A 96 -5.61 -20.10 -8.59
CA SER A 96 -6.84 -19.48 -8.05
C SER A 96 -6.97 -18.04 -8.55
N PHE A 97 -8.14 -17.69 -9.07
CA PHE A 97 -8.39 -16.37 -9.67
C PHE A 97 -9.62 -15.70 -9.06
N PHE A 98 -9.45 -14.45 -8.60
CA PHE A 98 -10.50 -13.59 -8.07
C PHE A 98 -10.94 -12.58 -9.13
N GLY A 99 -11.76 -13.05 -10.08
CA GLY A 99 -12.39 -12.22 -11.11
C GLY A 99 -13.61 -11.44 -10.60
N LEU A 100 -14.19 -10.58 -11.45
CA LEU A 100 -15.33 -9.70 -11.10
C LEU A 100 -16.58 -10.44 -10.58
N ASP A 101 -16.78 -11.69 -11.00
CA ASP A 101 -17.88 -12.56 -10.61
C ASP A 101 -17.63 -13.30 -9.28
N SER A 102 -16.42 -13.23 -8.74
CA SER A 102 -16.02 -14.01 -7.56
C SER A 102 -16.57 -13.49 -6.24
N GLY A 103 -17.04 -12.24 -6.20
CA GLY A 103 -17.40 -11.53 -4.97
C GLY A 103 -16.20 -11.21 -4.06
N ARG A 104 -14.97 -11.48 -4.52
CA ARG A 104 -13.71 -11.31 -3.78
C ARG A 104 -12.67 -10.53 -4.58
N GLN A 105 -13.03 -9.98 -5.74
CA GLN A 105 -12.11 -9.18 -6.54
C GLN A 105 -11.72 -7.93 -5.76
N GLY A 106 -10.45 -7.56 -5.86
CA GLY A 106 -9.93 -6.34 -5.28
C GLY A 106 -8.45 -6.17 -5.54
N ILE A 107 -7.91 -5.07 -5.04
CA ILE A 107 -6.49 -4.76 -5.13
C ILE A 107 -5.69 -5.84 -4.43
N VAL A 108 -4.65 -6.35 -5.08
CA VAL A 108 -3.90 -7.54 -4.65
C VAL A 108 -3.42 -7.48 -3.20
N HIS A 109 -2.99 -6.29 -2.74
CA HIS A 109 -2.51 -6.05 -1.38
C HIS A 109 -3.61 -5.75 -0.35
N VAL A 110 -4.86 -5.61 -0.79
CA VAL A 110 -6.06 -5.54 0.08
C VAL A 110 -6.60 -6.95 0.28
N ILE A 111 -6.84 -7.68 -0.82
CA ILE A 111 -7.47 -9.00 -0.76
C ILE A 111 -6.58 -10.05 -0.08
N GLY A 112 -5.24 -9.95 -0.20
CA GLY A 112 -4.33 -10.92 0.38
C GLY A 112 -4.51 -11.05 1.91
N PRO A 113 -4.39 -9.95 2.67
CA PRO A 113 -4.66 -9.95 4.11
C PRO A 113 -6.15 -10.14 4.44
N GLU A 114 -7.07 -9.50 3.70
CA GLU A 114 -8.52 -9.58 3.92
C GLU A 114 -9.04 -11.03 3.86
N LEU A 115 -8.51 -11.84 2.95
CA LEU A 115 -8.89 -13.24 2.77
C LEU A 115 -8.09 -14.19 3.69
N GLY A 116 -7.08 -13.71 4.42
CA GLY A 116 -6.20 -14.53 5.26
C GLY A 116 -5.15 -15.33 4.47
N LEU A 117 -4.90 -14.98 3.22
CA LEU A 117 -3.80 -15.55 2.42
C LEU A 117 -2.44 -15.16 3.01
N THR A 118 -2.36 -13.91 3.47
CA THR A 118 -1.16 -13.36 4.09
C THR A 118 -1.09 -13.77 5.56
N GLN A 119 -0.06 -14.51 5.94
CA GLN A 119 0.07 -15.03 7.31
C GLN A 119 1.48 -14.79 7.86
N PRO A 120 1.62 -14.67 9.20
CA PRO A 120 2.93 -14.48 9.82
C PRO A 120 3.89 -15.61 9.46
N GLY A 121 5.15 -15.24 9.32
CA GLY A 121 6.24 -16.17 9.06
C GLY A 121 6.44 -16.54 7.59
N MET A 122 5.61 -16.04 6.66
CA MET A 122 5.73 -16.35 5.23
C MET A 122 6.74 -15.45 4.52
N THR A 123 7.38 -15.97 3.48
CA THR A 123 7.92 -15.16 2.38
C THR A 123 6.86 -14.93 1.31
N ILE A 124 6.71 -13.69 0.84
CA ILE A 124 5.64 -13.30 -0.09
C ILE A 124 6.21 -12.49 -1.24
N ALA A 125 5.84 -12.84 -2.47
CA ALA A 125 6.26 -12.12 -3.66
C ALA A 125 5.07 -11.78 -4.56
N CYS A 126 5.15 -10.65 -5.24
CA CYS A 126 4.20 -10.23 -6.27
C CYS A 126 4.88 -9.29 -7.24
N GLY A 127 4.39 -9.27 -8.48
CA GLY A 127 4.82 -8.33 -9.53
C GLY A 127 4.50 -6.85 -9.25
N ASP A 128 4.14 -6.47 -8.02
CA ASP A 128 3.86 -5.11 -7.59
C ASP A 128 4.83 -4.65 -6.49
N SER A 129 5.30 -3.41 -6.57
CA SER A 129 6.28 -2.86 -5.63
C SER A 129 5.78 -2.75 -4.19
N HIS A 130 4.46 -2.61 -3.96
CA HIS A 130 3.87 -2.41 -2.64
C HIS A 130 3.55 -3.73 -1.93
N THR A 131 4.13 -4.83 -2.39
CA THR A 131 4.09 -6.13 -1.71
C THR A 131 4.60 -6.05 -0.26
N ALA A 132 5.41 -5.04 0.07
CA ALA A 132 5.79 -4.72 1.45
C ALA A 132 4.58 -4.58 2.40
N THR A 133 3.38 -4.22 1.89
CA THR A 133 2.11 -4.20 2.65
C THR A 133 1.92 -5.44 3.52
N HIS A 134 2.24 -6.61 2.96
CA HIS A 134 2.02 -7.89 3.61
C HIS A 134 2.90 -8.11 4.84
N GLY A 135 3.97 -7.33 5.03
CA GLY A 135 4.78 -7.40 6.25
C GLY A 135 4.05 -6.92 7.50
N ALA A 136 2.93 -6.22 7.37
CA ALA A 136 2.08 -5.82 8.49
C ALA A 136 1.60 -7.00 9.36
N VAL A 137 1.44 -8.19 8.76
CA VAL A 137 1.07 -9.42 9.48
C VAL A 137 2.29 -10.23 9.96
N GLY A 138 3.51 -9.68 9.90
CA GLY A 138 4.73 -10.42 10.26
C GLY A 138 5.23 -11.36 9.18
N ALA A 139 5.05 -11.00 7.90
CA ALA A 139 5.63 -11.70 6.75
C ALA A 139 6.85 -10.93 6.20
N ILE A 140 7.73 -11.61 5.47
CA ILE A 140 8.80 -10.98 4.69
C ILE A 140 8.35 -10.91 3.24
N ALA A 141 7.99 -9.70 2.80
CA ALA A 141 7.24 -9.51 1.57
C ALA A 141 7.89 -8.44 0.70
N PHE A 142 8.08 -8.74 -0.59
CA PHE A 142 8.83 -7.86 -1.49
C PHE A 142 8.30 -7.95 -2.92
N GLY A 143 8.29 -6.79 -3.59
CA GLY A 143 7.92 -6.69 -4.99
C GLY A 143 9.01 -7.25 -5.90
N ILE A 144 8.61 -7.87 -7.00
CA ILE A 144 9.49 -8.53 -7.96
C ILE A 144 9.20 -8.09 -9.39
N GLY A 145 10.21 -8.18 -10.28
CA GLY A 145 10.01 -7.89 -11.70
C GLY A 145 9.38 -9.06 -12.47
N THR A 146 8.88 -8.83 -13.69
CA THR A 146 8.27 -9.86 -14.55
C THR A 146 9.15 -11.11 -14.74
N SER A 147 10.46 -10.95 -14.93
CA SER A 147 11.38 -12.11 -15.05
C SER A 147 11.44 -12.93 -13.76
N GLN A 148 11.32 -12.28 -12.59
CA GLN A 148 11.26 -12.97 -11.31
C GLN A 148 9.88 -13.60 -11.07
N VAL A 149 8.79 -13.01 -11.57
CA VAL A 149 7.45 -13.63 -11.56
C VAL A 149 7.51 -14.96 -12.31
N ARG A 150 8.15 -14.98 -13.48
CA ARG A 150 8.43 -16.22 -14.22
C ARG A 150 9.21 -17.23 -13.37
N ASP A 151 10.27 -16.79 -12.70
CA ASP A 151 11.11 -17.68 -11.88
C ASP A 151 10.33 -18.29 -10.70
N VAL A 152 9.45 -17.50 -10.05
CA VAL A 152 8.55 -18.02 -8.99
C VAL A 152 7.53 -18.98 -9.58
N LEU A 153 6.90 -18.67 -10.71
CA LEU A 153 5.97 -19.60 -11.36
C LEU A 153 6.66 -20.93 -11.72
N ALA A 154 7.87 -20.88 -12.26
CA ALA A 154 8.60 -22.06 -12.71
C ALA A 154 9.23 -22.88 -11.57
N THR A 155 9.61 -22.26 -10.45
CA THR A 155 10.44 -22.90 -9.42
C THR A 155 9.94 -22.75 -7.97
N GLN A 156 8.98 -21.85 -7.73
CA GLN A 156 8.58 -21.35 -6.41
C GLN A 156 9.71 -20.68 -5.61
N CYS A 157 10.83 -20.34 -6.24
CA CYS A 157 11.99 -19.78 -5.56
C CYS A 157 12.45 -18.47 -6.21
N LEU A 158 13.20 -17.68 -5.44
CA LEU A 158 13.95 -16.52 -5.91
C LEU A 158 15.40 -16.59 -5.44
N ALA A 159 16.30 -16.05 -6.26
CA ALA A 159 17.68 -15.78 -5.85
C ALA A 159 17.75 -14.36 -5.28
N MET A 160 18.07 -14.23 -3.99
CA MET A 160 18.08 -12.92 -3.32
C MET A 160 19.10 -12.88 -2.18
N ALA A 161 19.73 -11.72 -1.98
CA ALA A 161 20.54 -11.46 -0.80
C ALA A 161 19.64 -11.03 0.37
N LYS A 162 19.95 -11.50 1.57
CA LYS A 162 19.26 -11.06 2.79
C LYS A 162 19.55 -9.58 3.03
N PRO A 163 18.53 -8.72 3.17
CA PRO A 163 18.75 -7.31 3.45
C PRO A 163 19.28 -7.15 4.88
N LYS A 164 19.96 -6.03 5.14
CA LYS A 164 20.22 -5.58 6.51
C LYS A 164 18.90 -5.23 7.19
N LEU A 165 18.85 -5.22 8.51
CA LEU A 165 17.65 -4.87 9.26
C LEU A 165 17.81 -3.54 9.99
N ARG A 166 16.92 -2.60 9.69
CA ARG A 166 16.75 -1.37 10.47
C ARG A 166 15.48 -1.46 11.29
N GLN A 167 15.57 -1.17 12.59
CA GLN A 167 14.37 -0.90 13.38
C GLN A 167 13.97 0.57 13.23
N VAL A 168 12.71 0.81 12.85
CA VAL A 168 12.09 2.14 12.85
C VAL A 168 11.10 2.17 13.99
N ARG A 169 11.47 2.83 15.08
CA ARG A 169 10.73 2.86 16.32
C ARG A 169 9.99 4.19 16.49
N VAL A 170 8.66 4.12 16.63
CA VAL A 170 7.80 5.28 16.89
C VAL A 170 7.22 5.16 18.30
N ASP A 171 7.80 5.90 19.23
CA ASP A 171 7.41 5.92 20.64
C ASP A 171 6.38 7.04 20.91
N GLY A 172 5.85 7.14 22.13
CA GLY A 172 4.81 8.12 22.47
C GLY A 172 3.43 7.76 21.93
N ALA A 173 2.52 8.72 21.82
CA ALA A 173 1.14 8.52 21.35
C ALA A 173 0.79 9.56 20.27
N LEU A 174 -0.02 9.16 19.29
CA LEU A 174 -0.46 10.07 18.23
C LEU A 174 -1.48 11.08 18.77
N SER A 175 -1.35 12.33 18.30
CA SER A 175 -2.34 13.37 18.55
C SER A 175 -3.65 13.12 17.78
N LYS A 176 -4.75 13.73 18.23
CA LYS A 176 -6.04 13.68 17.50
C LYS A 176 -5.85 14.15 16.05
N GLY A 177 -6.47 13.42 15.11
CA GLY A 177 -6.40 13.73 13.68
C GLY A 177 -5.14 13.23 12.96
N VAL A 178 -4.27 12.50 13.66
CA VAL A 178 -3.06 11.88 13.11
C VAL A 178 -3.29 10.38 12.97
N TYR A 179 -3.00 9.84 11.78
CA TYR A 179 -3.26 8.45 11.41
C TYR A 179 -1.98 7.77 10.91
N ALA A 180 -2.04 6.45 10.66
CA ALA A 180 -0.89 5.69 10.16
C ALA A 180 -0.25 6.26 8.88
N LYS A 181 -1.06 6.87 8.00
CA LYS A 181 -0.56 7.56 6.80
C LYS A 181 0.36 8.73 7.14
N ASP A 182 0.03 9.49 8.19
CA ASP A 182 0.85 10.60 8.65
C ASP A 182 2.17 10.10 9.26
N VAL A 183 2.11 8.98 10.01
CA VAL A 183 3.30 8.32 10.58
C VAL A 183 4.28 7.90 9.50
N ILE A 184 3.81 7.23 8.45
CA ILE A 184 4.71 6.76 7.38
C ILE A 184 5.26 7.91 6.53
N LEU A 185 4.46 8.96 6.28
CA LEU A 185 4.96 10.17 5.62
C LEU A 185 6.03 10.89 6.48
N ALA A 186 5.85 10.94 7.80
CA ALA A 186 6.87 11.48 8.70
C ALA A 186 8.16 10.65 8.68
N ILE A 187 8.06 9.31 8.69
CA ILE A 187 9.21 8.40 8.54
C ILE A 187 9.96 8.65 7.22
N ILE A 188 9.24 8.73 6.10
CA ILE A 188 9.86 8.94 4.78
C ILE A 188 10.47 10.35 4.69
N ARG A 189 9.83 11.38 5.25
CA ARG A 189 10.41 12.74 5.36
C ARG A 189 11.72 12.72 6.14
N THR A 190 11.77 11.99 7.27
CA THR A 190 12.95 11.95 8.14
C THR A 190 14.10 11.13 7.54
N LEU A 191 13.81 9.99 6.92
CA LEU A 191 14.84 9.08 6.39
C LEU A 191 15.22 9.37 4.93
N GLY A 192 14.36 10.10 4.21
CA GLY A 192 14.45 10.30 2.77
C GLY A 192 14.00 9.09 1.95
N VAL A 193 13.74 9.31 0.66
CA VAL A 193 13.26 8.28 -0.28
C VAL A 193 14.28 7.18 -0.58
N ASN A 194 15.56 7.42 -0.27
CA ASN A 194 16.65 6.45 -0.39
C ASN A 194 17.05 5.86 0.98
N GLY A 195 16.37 6.23 2.07
CA GLY A 195 16.78 5.88 3.41
C GLY A 195 16.87 4.37 3.62
N GLY A 196 16.00 3.59 2.98
CA GLY A 196 15.87 2.14 3.14
C GLY A 196 16.66 1.29 2.15
N VAL A 197 17.44 1.89 1.25
CA VAL A 197 18.22 1.12 0.27
C VAL A 197 19.16 0.15 0.99
N GLY A 198 19.01 -1.15 0.69
CA GLY A 198 19.78 -2.23 1.32
C GLY A 198 19.25 -2.72 2.67
N TYR A 199 18.18 -2.12 3.18
CA TYR A 199 17.54 -2.49 4.44
C TYR A 199 16.11 -3.03 4.23
N ALA A 200 15.72 -3.97 5.09
CA ALA A 200 14.34 -4.16 5.48
C ALA A 200 14.05 -3.33 6.73
N TYR A 201 12.81 -2.90 6.90
CA TYR A 201 12.36 -2.20 8.11
C TYR A 201 11.61 -3.14 9.04
N GLU A 202 11.97 -3.14 10.32
CA GLU A 202 11.09 -3.58 11.39
C GLU A 202 10.47 -2.35 12.05
N TYR A 203 9.15 -2.21 11.96
CA TYR A 203 8.42 -1.16 12.64
C TYR A 203 8.09 -1.58 14.07
N ALA A 204 8.39 -0.72 15.03
CA ALA A 204 8.21 -0.99 16.45
C ALA A 204 7.84 0.28 17.23
N GLY A 205 7.58 0.12 18.53
CA GLY A 205 7.34 1.22 19.45
C GLY A 205 5.86 1.41 19.74
N ALA A 206 5.59 2.16 20.81
CA ALA A 206 4.27 2.19 21.43
C ALA A 206 3.15 2.70 20.49
N VAL A 207 3.48 3.50 19.47
CA VAL A 207 2.52 3.89 18.42
C VAL A 207 2.14 2.68 17.56
N VAL A 208 3.12 1.93 17.07
CA VAL A 208 2.91 0.75 16.19
C VAL A 208 2.20 -0.36 16.95
N ASP A 209 2.54 -0.57 18.22
CA ASP A 209 1.90 -1.58 19.07
C ASP A 209 0.39 -1.32 19.23
N ARG A 210 -0.02 -0.04 19.26
CA ARG A 210 -1.43 0.39 19.34
C ARG A 210 -2.18 0.39 18.00
N MET A 211 -1.48 0.29 16.88
CA MET A 211 -2.13 0.30 15.56
C MET A 211 -3.00 -0.94 15.37
N THR A 212 -4.16 -0.73 14.78
CA THR A 212 -4.97 -1.79 14.17
C THR A 212 -4.21 -2.47 13.02
N MET A 213 -4.68 -3.63 12.56
CA MET A 213 -4.06 -4.29 11.41
C MET A 213 -4.12 -3.45 10.13
N GLU A 214 -5.21 -2.71 9.90
CA GLU A 214 -5.36 -1.89 8.70
C GLU A 214 -4.41 -0.69 8.70
N GLU A 215 -4.13 -0.12 9.87
CA GLU A 215 -3.10 0.91 10.06
C GLU A 215 -1.68 0.37 9.84
N ARG A 216 -1.38 -0.84 10.33
CA ARG A 216 -0.08 -1.51 10.06
C ARG A 216 0.08 -1.80 8.56
N LEU A 217 -1.00 -2.17 7.88
CA LEU A 217 -0.99 -2.38 6.42
C LEU A 217 -0.67 -1.09 5.68
N THR A 218 -1.21 0.06 6.08
CA THR A 218 -0.82 1.38 5.55
C THR A 218 0.67 1.67 5.79
N LEU A 219 1.17 1.41 7.01
CA LEU A 219 2.56 1.65 7.39
C LEU A 219 3.55 0.84 6.54
N CYS A 220 3.32 -0.47 6.40
CA CYS A 220 4.20 -1.35 5.64
C CYS A 220 4.05 -1.19 4.11
N ASN A 221 2.87 -0.76 3.62
CA ASN A 221 2.65 -0.50 2.20
C ASN A 221 3.67 0.50 1.64
N MET A 222 3.94 1.56 2.41
CA MET A 222 4.78 2.67 1.99
C MET A 222 6.26 2.53 2.37
N SER A 223 6.71 1.36 2.83
CA SER A 223 8.14 1.11 3.08
C SER A 223 8.99 1.31 1.82
N ILE A 224 8.45 0.94 0.66
CA ILE A 224 9.14 1.02 -0.63
C ILE A 224 9.33 2.47 -1.08
N GLU A 225 8.43 3.39 -0.72
CA GLU A 225 8.58 4.83 -0.95
C GLU A 225 9.73 5.45 -0.14
N GLY A 226 10.10 4.84 0.99
CA GLY A 226 11.33 5.15 1.75
C GLY A 226 12.56 4.37 1.27
N GLY A 227 12.43 3.56 0.20
CA GLY A 227 13.52 2.77 -0.39
C GLY A 227 13.71 1.37 0.21
N ALA A 228 12.95 1.00 1.24
CA ALA A 228 13.01 -0.34 1.83
C ALA A 228 12.10 -1.30 1.09
N ARG A 229 12.67 -2.35 0.46
CA ARG A 229 11.89 -3.32 -0.34
C ARG A 229 10.94 -4.20 0.48
N SER A 230 11.12 -4.23 1.79
CA SER A 230 10.28 -4.94 2.76
C SER A 230 10.21 -4.11 4.04
N GLY A 231 9.02 -4.05 4.64
CA GLY A 231 8.82 -3.52 5.99
C GLY A 231 7.81 -4.37 6.72
N TYR A 232 8.05 -4.69 8.00
CA TYR A 232 7.20 -5.59 8.76
C TYR A 232 6.95 -5.13 10.19
N VAL A 233 5.86 -5.63 10.78
CA VAL A 233 5.54 -5.51 12.20
C VAL A 233 5.55 -6.93 12.80
N ASN A 234 6.09 -7.08 14.00
CA ASN A 234 6.07 -8.38 14.68
C ASN A 234 4.62 -8.84 14.94
N PRO A 235 4.28 -10.11 14.69
CA PRO A 235 2.93 -10.60 14.87
C PRO A 235 2.57 -10.67 16.36
N ASP A 236 1.41 -10.14 16.70
CA ASP A 236 0.88 -10.08 18.06
C ASP A 236 -0.61 -10.45 18.08
N GLN A 237 -1.27 -10.20 19.21
CA GLN A 237 -2.69 -10.50 19.39
C GLN A 237 -3.58 -9.79 18.35
N THR A 238 -3.26 -8.54 18.00
CA THR A 238 -3.96 -7.79 16.94
C THR A 238 -3.88 -8.51 15.59
N THR A 239 -2.71 -9.07 15.27
CA THR A 239 -2.53 -9.88 14.06
C THR A 239 -3.35 -11.17 14.11
N PHE A 240 -3.36 -11.87 15.24
CA PHE A 240 -4.09 -13.13 15.38
C PHE A 240 -5.59 -12.92 15.29
N ASP A 241 -6.13 -11.91 15.98
CA ASP A 241 -7.56 -11.63 15.97
C ASP A 241 -8.05 -11.21 14.58
N TYR A 242 -7.24 -10.46 13.83
CA TYR A 242 -7.56 -10.09 12.45
C TYR A 242 -7.63 -11.30 11.50
N LEU A 243 -6.78 -12.32 11.69
CA LEU A 243 -6.73 -13.51 10.86
C LEU A 243 -7.78 -14.57 11.23
N ARG A 244 -8.30 -14.52 12.46
CA ARG A 244 -9.29 -15.50 12.95
C ARG A 244 -10.54 -15.47 12.07
N GLY A 245 -10.97 -16.65 11.61
CA GLY A 245 -12.18 -16.80 10.79
C GLY A 245 -12.04 -16.33 9.34
N ARG A 246 -10.87 -15.85 8.90
CA ARG A 246 -10.63 -15.51 7.49
C ARG A 246 -10.56 -16.78 6.65
N GLN A 247 -11.09 -16.71 5.43
CA GLN A 247 -11.32 -17.87 4.55
C GLN A 247 -10.08 -18.77 4.37
N TYR A 248 -8.90 -18.18 4.15
CA TYR A 248 -7.66 -18.91 3.91
C TYR A 248 -6.74 -19.00 5.13
N ALA A 249 -7.16 -18.47 6.27
CA ALA A 249 -6.46 -18.70 7.52
C ALA A 249 -6.79 -20.12 8.05
N PRO A 250 -5.87 -20.75 8.82
CA PRO A 250 -6.18 -22.00 9.51
C PRO A 250 -7.41 -21.86 10.43
N GLN A 251 -8.11 -22.96 10.71
CA GLN A 251 -9.34 -22.95 11.50
C GLN A 251 -9.24 -23.90 12.70
N GLY A 252 -10.03 -23.63 13.75
CA GLY A 252 -10.10 -24.47 14.96
C GLY A 252 -8.71 -24.76 15.55
N ALA A 253 -8.45 -26.03 15.89
CA ALA A 253 -7.16 -26.45 16.46
C ALA A 253 -5.95 -26.18 15.54
N ALA A 254 -6.14 -26.08 14.22
CA ALA A 254 -5.05 -25.69 13.32
C ALA A 254 -4.70 -24.20 13.44
N PHE A 255 -5.69 -23.36 13.76
CA PHE A 255 -5.47 -21.95 14.08
C PHE A 255 -4.66 -21.79 15.35
N ASP A 256 -4.99 -22.53 16.41
CA ASP A 256 -4.25 -22.44 17.67
C ASP A 256 -2.78 -22.87 17.50
N ARG A 257 -2.51 -23.93 16.73
CA ARG A 257 -1.14 -24.32 16.36
C ARG A 257 -0.44 -23.24 15.52
N ALA A 258 -1.15 -22.63 14.59
CA ALA A 258 -0.61 -21.54 13.78
C ALA A 258 -0.25 -20.34 14.65
N VAL A 259 -1.09 -19.96 15.62
CA VAL A 259 -0.80 -18.89 16.58
C VAL A 259 0.44 -19.21 17.42
N THR A 260 0.60 -20.44 17.91
CA THR A 260 1.84 -20.85 18.61
C THR A 260 3.06 -20.67 17.71
N TRP A 261 2.98 -21.12 16.45
CA TRP A 261 4.07 -20.93 15.49
C TRP A 261 4.35 -19.45 15.20
N TRP A 262 3.32 -18.65 14.92
CA TRP A 262 3.43 -17.23 14.64
C TRP A 262 4.06 -16.44 15.78
N LYS A 263 3.70 -16.74 17.04
CA LYS A 263 4.37 -16.17 18.22
C LYS A 263 5.86 -16.49 18.24
N SER A 264 6.24 -17.72 17.86
CA SER A 264 7.64 -18.12 17.77
C SER A 264 8.41 -17.49 16.60
N MET A 265 7.74 -16.77 15.68
CA MET A 265 8.40 -16.05 14.59
C MET A 265 8.74 -14.60 14.94
N ALA A 266 8.12 -14.01 15.96
CA ALA A 266 8.36 -12.61 16.36
C ALA A 266 9.79 -12.41 16.88
N SER A 267 10.43 -11.28 16.53
CA SER A 267 11.76 -10.90 17.00
C SER A 267 11.91 -11.01 18.52
N ASP A 268 13.05 -11.53 18.97
CA ASP A 268 13.38 -11.54 20.40
C ASP A 268 13.52 -10.12 20.94
N ALA A 269 13.14 -9.91 22.20
CA ALA A 269 13.29 -8.62 22.88
C ALA A 269 14.75 -8.12 22.95
N THR A 270 15.72 -9.04 22.84
CA THR A 270 17.17 -8.78 22.86
C THR A 270 17.81 -8.91 21.47
N ALA A 271 17.02 -8.97 20.40
CA ALA A 271 17.55 -9.02 19.03
C ALA A 271 18.36 -7.76 18.70
N SER A 272 19.42 -7.93 17.91
CA SER A 272 20.26 -6.84 17.42
C SER A 272 19.82 -6.36 16.04
N TYR A 273 20.02 -5.08 15.77
CA TYR A 273 19.67 -4.44 14.50
C TYR A 273 20.91 -3.78 13.90
N ASP A 274 21.01 -3.78 12.57
CA ASP A 274 22.09 -3.08 11.87
C ASP A 274 21.99 -1.55 12.02
N ASP A 275 20.77 -1.03 12.24
CA ASP A 275 20.49 0.38 12.51
C ASP A 275 19.18 0.54 13.30
N VAL A 276 19.08 1.60 14.09
CA VAL A 276 17.89 1.95 14.86
C VAL A 276 17.55 3.43 14.66
N LYS A 277 16.35 3.70 14.18
CA LYS A 277 15.80 5.06 14.01
C LYS A 277 14.62 5.26 14.94
N ARG A 278 14.59 6.41 15.61
CA ARG A 278 13.56 6.74 16.61
C ARG A 278 12.83 8.01 16.21
N LEU A 279 11.51 7.97 16.32
CA LEU A 279 10.63 9.12 16.14
C LEU A 279 9.69 9.22 17.34
N ASP A 280 9.35 10.46 17.70
CA ASP A 280 8.32 10.75 18.70
C ASP A 280 6.97 10.90 18.01
N GLY A 281 6.04 9.98 18.29
CA GLY A 281 4.69 9.99 17.76
C GLY A 281 3.87 11.20 18.18
N ALA A 282 4.15 11.80 19.34
CA ALA A 282 3.42 12.99 19.81
C ALA A 282 3.77 14.23 18.96
N ALA A 283 4.96 14.25 18.35
CA ALA A 283 5.43 15.33 17.51
C ALA A 283 4.94 15.25 16.05
N ILE A 284 4.29 14.15 15.64
CA ILE A 284 3.80 13.97 14.27
C ILE A 284 2.47 14.71 14.11
N PRO A 285 2.39 15.77 13.27
CA PRO A 285 1.12 16.40 12.92
C PRO A 285 0.42 15.64 11.78
N PRO A 286 -0.82 16.01 11.39
CA PRO A 286 -1.35 15.59 10.09
C PRO A 286 -0.38 16.01 8.98
N MET A 287 -0.03 15.09 8.08
CA MET A 287 1.02 15.27 7.08
C MET A 287 0.42 15.43 5.68
N VAL A 288 1.15 16.16 4.83
CA VAL A 288 0.83 16.34 3.41
C VAL A 288 2.12 16.48 2.59
N THR A 289 2.19 15.83 1.44
CA THR A 289 3.29 16.08 0.49
C THR A 289 3.12 17.44 -0.16
N TRP A 290 4.21 18.17 -0.41
CA TRP A 290 4.21 19.41 -1.18
C TRP A 290 4.88 19.28 -2.55
N GLY A 291 5.63 18.20 -2.78
CA GLY A 291 6.43 18.01 -4.00
C GLY A 291 6.01 16.82 -4.85
N ILE A 292 6.98 16.17 -5.48
CA ILE A 292 6.83 15.10 -6.49
C ILE A 292 7.31 13.73 -6.02
N ASN A 293 7.60 13.59 -4.72
CA ASN A 293 7.83 12.30 -4.08
C ASN A 293 7.37 12.34 -2.60
N PRO A 294 7.19 11.20 -1.94
CA PRO A 294 6.68 11.17 -0.56
C PRO A 294 7.62 11.75 0.50
N GLY A 295 8.93 11.84 0.23
CA GLY A 295 9.89 12.48 1.14
C GLY A 295 9.74 14.01 1.18
N GLN A 296 9.18 14.60 0.12
CA GLN A 296 8.84 16.02 0.05
C GLN A 296 7.49 16.27 0.75
N SER A 297 7.50 16.09 2.08
CA SER A 297 6.34 16.23 2.96
C SER A 297 6.56 17.24 4.07
N VAL A 298 5.45 17.81 4.56
CA VAL A 298 5.40 18.71 5.71
C VAL A 298 4.17 18.39 6.56
N GLY A 299 4.17 18.83 7.81
CA GLY A 299 2.95 18.94 8.58
C GLY A 299 2.02 19.98 7.99
N VAL A 300 0.71 19.78 8.09
CA VAL A 300 -0.30 20.67 7.49
C VAL A 300 -0.17 22.13 7.96
N GLY A 301 0.28 22.36 9.19
CA GLY A 301 0.51 23.70 9.75
C GLY A 301 1.89 24.31 9.41
N GLU A 302 2.77 23.58 8.72
CA GLU A 302 4.10 24.06 8.35
C GLU A 302 4.10 24.77 6.99
N ARG A 303 5.23 25.44 6.70
CA ARG A 303 5.49 26.10 5.42
C ARG A 303 6.32 25.20 4.52
N ILE A 304 6.13 25.35 3.21
CA ILE A 304 6.90 24.62 2.20
C ILE A 304 8.39 25.04 2.29
N PRO A 305 9.33 24.10 2.38
CA PRO A 305 10.75 24.42 2.56
C PRO A 305 11.35 25.10 1.33
N SER A 306 12.42 25.88 1.55
CA SER A 306 13.24 26.42 0.46
C SER A 306 14.15 25.35 -0.13
N PRO A 307 14.41 25.34 -1.45
CA PRO A 307 15.45 24.48 -2.02
C PRO A 307 16.81 24.67 -1.32
N ASP A 308 17.12 25.87 -0.83
CA ASP A 308 18.42 26.14 -0.22
C ASP A 308 18.58 25.51 1.17
N SER A 309 17.48 25.14 1.84
CA SER A 309 17.51 24.39 3.10
C SER A 309 17.71 22.88 2.91
N ALA A 310 17.60 22.37 1.68
CA ALA A 310 17.84 20.97 1.37
C ALA A 310 19.34 20.67 1.18
N PRO A 311 19.79 19.43 1.43
CA PRO A 311 21.12 18.97 1.05
C PRO A 311 21.40 19.27 -0.42
N GLU A 312 22.64 19.65 -0.77
CA GLU A 312 23.01 20.07 -2.13
C GLU A 312 22.55 19.10 -3.24
N PRO A 313 22.70 17.76 -3.09
CA PRO A 313 22.24 16.80 -4.10
C PRO A 313 20.71 16.75 -4.29
N GLU A 314 19.94 17.18 -3.31
CA GLU A 314 18.47 17.17 -3.34
C GLU A 314 17.88 18.49 -3.86
N ARG A 315 18.65 19.58 -3.87
CA ARG A 315 18.15 20.91 -4.30
C ARG A 315 17.52 20.91 -5.70
N PRO A 316 18.05 20.19 -6.72
CA PRO A 316 17.41 20.12 -8.03
C PRO A 316 15.98 19.56 -7.99
N THR A 317 15.76 18.48 -7.23
CA THR A 317 14.43 17.84 -7.12
C THR A 317 13.45 18.70 -6.32
N TYR A 318 13.94 19.53 -5.39
CA TYR A 318 13.12 20.54 -4.71
C TYR A 318 12.66 21.62 -5.70
N ARG A 319 13.56 22.15 -6.53
CA ARG A 319 13.21 23.16 -7.55
C ARG A 319 12.23 22.60 -8.57
N GLU A 320 12.45 21.37 -9.04
CA GLU A 320 11.53 20.67 -9.95
C GLU A 320 10.17 20.46 -9.30
N GLY A 321 10.13 19.98 -8.05
CA GLY A 321 8.89 19.75 -7.32
C GLY A 321 8.07 21.04 -7.16
N LEU A 322 8.70 22.15 -6.74
CA LEU A 322 8.03 23.45 -6.63
C LEU A 322 7.48 23.94 -7.98
N ALA A 323 8.27 23.84 -9.05
CA ALA A 323 7.87 24.27 -10.38
C ALA A 323 6.70 23.43 -10.92
N HIS A 324 6.75 22.11 -10.80
CA HIS A 324 5.69 21.22 -11.23
C HIS A 324 4.39 21.49 -10.47
N MET A 325 4.48 21.55 -9.14
CA MET A 325 3.33 21.74 -8.25
C MET A 325 2.75 23.16 -8.33
N GLY A 326 3.55 24.13 -8.81
CA GLY A 326 3.16 25.53 -8.88
C GLY A 326 3.19 26.21 -7.50
N PHE A 327 4.14 25.82 -6.66
CA PHE A 327 4.29 26.30 -5.30
C PHE A 327 5.51 27.23 -5.15
N GLN A 328 5.42 28.15 -4.20
CA GLN A 328 6.52 29.02 -3.80
C GLN A 328 7.13 28.55 -2.48
N ALA A 329 8.46 28.63 -2.35
CA ALA A 329 9.13 28.38 -1.09
C ALA A 329 8.61 29.33 0.01
N GLY A 330 8.43 28.81 1.22
CA GLY A 330 7.97 29.57 2.38
C GLY A 330 6.46 29.82 2.45
N GLN A 331 5.68 29.48 1.43
CA GLN A 331 4.21 29.59 1.52
C GLN A 331 3.64 28.49 2.45
N PRO A 332 2.52 28.73 3.15
CA PRO A 332 1.79 27.67 3.86
C PRO A 332 1.28 26.61 2.90
N ILE A 333 1.29 25.33 3.31
CA ILE A 333 0.67 24.27 2.51
C ILE A 333 -0.86 24.23 2.69
N ALA A 334 -1.34 24.55 3.90
CA ALA A 334 -2.76 24.75 4.15
C ALA A 334 -3.31 25.89 3.26
N GLY A 335 -4.50 25.69 2.71
CA GLY A 335 -5.13 26.60 1.76
C GLY A 335 -4.75 26.37 0.29
N ALA A 336 -3.81 25.47 -0.02
CA ALA A 336 -3.53 25.09 -1.41
C ALA A 336 -4.79 24.51 -2.07
N LYS A 337 -5.22 25.10 -3.19
CA LYS A 337 -6.47 24.72 -3.88
C LYS A 337 -6.44 23.29 -4.38
N ILE A 338 -7.57 22.60 -4.26
CA ILE A 338 -7.77 21.22 -4.69
C ILE A 338 -8.86 21.19 -5.75
N ASP A 339 -8.59 20.51 -6.86
CA ASP A 339 -9.55 20.31 -7.95
C ASP A 339 -10.18 18.91 -7.86
N VAL A 340 -9.40 17.92 -7.40
CA VAL A 340 -9.81 16.51 -7.34
C VAL A 340 -9.46 15.91 -5.98
N VAL A 341 -10.34 15.07 -5.45
CA VAL A 341 -10.04 14.24 -4.27
C VAL A 341 -10.18 12.77 -4.63
N PHE A 342 -9.19 11.97 -4.27
CA PHE A 342 -9.20 10.52 -4.42
C PHE A 342 -8.99 9.84 -3.06
N ILE A 343 -10.02 9.15 -2.59
CA ILE A 343 -9.96 8.27 -1.42
C ILE A 343 -10.05 6.82 -1.93
N GLY A 344 -8.96 6.08 -1.83
CA GLY A 344 -8.85 4.71 -2.31
C GLY A 344 -7.39 4.22 -2.33
N SER A 345 -7.08 3.28 -3.24
CA SER A 345 -5.78 2.60 -3.42
C SER A 345 -5.46 1.50 -2.40
N CYS A 346 -4.44 0.67 -2.68
CA CYS A 346 -3.95 -0.34 -1.74
C CYS A 346 -3.48 0.21 -0.38
N THR A 347 -3.15 1.50 -0.31
CA THR A 347 -2.66 2.14 0.92
C THR A 347 -3.80 2.42 1.90
N ASN A 348 -4.90 2.98 1.42
CA ASN A 348 -6.00 3.49 2.25
C ASN A 348 -7.37 3.35 1.55
N SER A 349 -7.89 2.13 1.46
CA SER A 349 -9.21 1.81 0.88
C SER A 349 -9.92 0.68 1.63
N ARG A 350 -9.45 0.35 2.84
CA ARG A 350 -10.04 -0.67 3.68
C ARG A 350 -11.19 -0.09 4.47
N ILE A 351 -11.95 -0.93 5.16
CA ILE A 351 -13.17 -0.47 5.82
C ILE A 351 -12.88 0.59 6.90
N SER A 352 -11.79 0.49 7.67
CA SER A 352 -11.43 1.53 8.65
C SER A 352 -11.08 2.87 7.98
N ASP A 353 -10.40 2.85 6.84
CA ASP A 353 -10.08 4.06 6.07
C ASP A 353 -11.36 4.78 5.61
N LEU A 354 -12.32 4.02 5.09
CA LEU A 354 -13.60 4.53 4.63
C LEU A 354 -14.45 5.07 5.79
N ARG A 355 -14.47 4.39 6.94
CA ARG A 355 -15.13 4.88 8.16
C ARG A 355 -14.55 6.21 8.62
N VAL A 356 -13.21 6.35 8.61
CA VAL A 356 -12.53 7.61 8.96
C VAL A 356 -12.91 8.74 8.01
N ALA A 357 -12.87 8.50 6.70
CA ALA A 357 -13.26 9.51 5.72
C ALA A 357 -14.76 9.87 5.81
N ALA A 358 -15.64 8.87 5.99
CA ALA A 358 -17.08 9.07 6.11
C ALA A 358 -17.43 9.89 7.37
N ALA A 359 -16.72 9.68 8.48
CA ALA A 359 -16.92 10.44 9.71
C ALA A 359 -16.66 11.95 9.51
N VAL A 360 -15.68 12.31 8.68
CA VAL A 360 -15.40 13.71 8.29
C VAL A 360 -16.44 14.23 7.29
N ALA A 361 -16.83 13.40 6.31
CA ALA A 361 -17.80 13.76 5.27
C ALA A 361 -19.23 13.97 5.80
N LYS A 362 -19.62 13.25 6.86
CA LYS A 362 -20.99 13.23 7.38
C LYS A 362 -21.50 14.63 7.71
N GLY A 363 -22.67 14.96 7.19
CA GLY A 363 -23.35 16.24 7.42
C GLY A 363 -22.76 17.44 6.67
N HIS A 364 -21.76 17.23 5.81
CA HIS A 364 -21.13 18.27 5.00
C HIS A 364 -21.37 18.02 3.51
N ARG A 365 -20.92 18.95 2.64
CA ARG A 365 -20.99 18.83 1.18
C ARG A 365 -19.63 19.14 0.58
N VAL A 366 -19.26 18.39 -0.46
CA VAL A 366 -18.08 18.62 -1.29
C VAL A 366 -18.13 20.03 -1.86
N ALA A 367 -17.00 20.72 -1.83
CA ALA A 367 -16.90 22.10 -2.27
C ALA A 367 -17.22 22.24 -3.77
N LYS A 368 -17.81 23.39 -4.14
CA LYS A 368 -18.17 23.67 -5.54
C LYS A 368 -16.92 23.60 -6.43
N GLY A 369 -17.00 22.80 -7.48
CA GLY A 369 -15.92 22.64 -8.46
C GLY A 369 -14.90 21.56 -8.13
N VAL A 370 -15.00 20.92 -6.95
CA VAL A 370 -14.18 19.76 -6.60
C VAL A 370 -14.83 18.49 -7.10
N ARG A 371 -14.05 17.64 -7.79
CA ARG A 371 -14.45 16.27 -8.13
C ARG A 371 -13.91 15.31 -7.07
N ALA A 372 -14.77 14.73 -6.25
CA ALA A 372 -14.35 13.85 -5.17
C ALA A 372 -14.81 12.41 -5.42
N ILE A 373 -13.88 11.45 -5.46
CA ILE A 373 -14.17 10.04 -5.72
C ILE A 373 -13.74 9.18 -4.53
N VAL A 374 -14.54 8.14 -4.24
CA VAL A 374 -14.25 7.14 -3.20
C VAL A 374 -14.31 5.75 -3.82
N VAL A 375 -13.22 4.98 -3.65
CA VAL A 375 -13.01 3.68 -4.28
C VAL A 375 -12.63 2.64 -3.23
N PRO A 376 -13.51 1.66 -2.95
CA PRO A 376 -13.19 0.54 -2.06
C PRO A 376 -12.02 -0.31 -2.57
N GLY A 377 -11.27 -0.92 -1.66
CA GLY A 377 -10.12 -1.75 -2.01
C GLY A 377 -10.47 -3.12 -2.58
N SER A 378 -11.68 -3.62 -2.27
CA SER A 378 -12.20 -4.89 -2.76
C SER A 378 -13.73 -4.88 -2.78
N GLN A 379 -14.33 -5.86 -3.46
CA GLN A 379 -15.77 -6.10 -3.43
C GLN A 379 -16.29 -6.42 -2.02
N LEU A 380 -15.46 -7.05 -1.17
CA LEU A 380 -15.82 -7.33 0.22
C LEU A 380 -15.85 -6.04 1.05
N VAL A 381 -14.85 -5.17 0.91
CA VAL A 381 -14.88 -3.84 1.55
C VAL A 381 -16.08 -3.03 1.06
N ALA A 382 -16.36 -3.04 -0.26
CA ALA A 382 -17.52 -2.34 -0.81
C ALA A 382 -18.82 -2.82 -0.16
N LYS A 383 -19.01 -4.15 -0.08
CA LYS A 383 -20.19 -4.76 0.55
C LYS A 383 -20.30 -4.42 2.04
N GLU A 384 -19.20 -4.43 2.79
CA GLU A 384 -19.19 -4.05 4.21
C GLU A 384 -19.54 -2.56 4.38
N ALA A 385 -18.93 -1.68 3.58
CA ALA A 385 -19.22 -0.24 3.60
C ALA A 385 -20.66 0.08 3.20
N GLU A 386 -21.24 -0.67 2.27
CA GLU A 386 -22.64 -0.55 1.86
C GLU A 386 -23.60 -1.01 2.96
N ALA A 387 -23.29 -2.13 3.63
CA ALA A 387 -24.06 -2.63 4.77
C ALA A 387 -24.05 -1.66 5.96
N GLU A 388 -22.98 -0.87 6.12
CA GLU A 388 -22.87 0.20 7.12
C GLU A 388 -23.46 1.55 6.69
N GLY A 389 -23.94 1.68 5.45
CA GLY A 389 -24.47 2.93 4.91
C GLY A 389 -23.40 3.99 4.61
N LEU A 390 -22.11 3.64 4.60
CA LEU A 390 -21.02 4.60 4.33
C LEU A 390 -21.12 5.18 2.91
N HIS A 391 -21.52 4.35 1.94
CA HIS A 391 -21.73 4.77 0.57
C HIS A 391 -22.80 5.88 0.43
N GLU A 392 -23.84 5.86 1.27
CA GLU A 392 -24.87 6.90 1.32
C GLU A 392 -24.29 8.18 1.91
N VAL A 393 -23.53 8.10 3.01
CA VAL A 393 -22.84 9.26 3.60
C VAL A 393 -21.96 9.97 2.57
N PHE A 394 -21.20 9.20 1.77
CA PHE A 394 -20.38 9.75 0.70
C PHE A 394 -21.21 10.39 -0.42
N ARG A 395 -22.25 9.71 -0.91
CA ARG A 395 -23.14 10.25 -1.95
C ARG A 395 -23.88 11.50 -1.49
N GLU A 396 -24.36 11.52 -0.25
CA GLU A 396 -24.95 12.69 0.38
C GLU A 396 -23.93 13.81 0.50
N ALA A 397 -22.68 13.55 0.87
CA ALA A 397 -21.67 14.59 0.84
C ALA A 397 -21.33 15.06 -0.60
N GLY A 398 -21.70 14.32 -1.64
CA GLY A 398 -21.44 14.65 -3.04
C GLY A 398 -20.21 13.98 -3.62
N PHE A 399 -19.67 12.96 -2.95
CA PHE A 399 -18.64 12.10 -3.50
C PHE A 399 -19.24 11.10 -4.49
N GLU A 400 -18.45 10.76 -5.51
CA GLU A 400 -18.75 9.64 -6.41
C GLU A 400 -18.32 8.33 -5.75
N TRP A 401 -19.29 7.52 -5.31
CA TRP A 401 -19.05 6.14 -4.86
C TRP A 401 -18.78 5.23 -6.06
N ARG A 402 -17.64 4.56 -6.08
CA ARG A 402 -17.14 3.75 -7.20
C ARG A 402 -17.07 2.26 -6.85
N ASN A 403 -16.92 1.42 -7.87
CA ASN A 403 -16.62 -0.01 -7.71
C ASN A 403 -15.15 -0.23 -7.34
N ALA A 404 -14.84 -1.38 -6.76
CA ALA A 404 -13.50 -1.68 -6.28
C ALA A 404 -12.44 -1.72 -7.40
N GLY A 405 -11.25 -1.19 -7.12
CA GLY A 405 -10.11 -1.21 -8.05
C GLY A 405 -8.99 -0.22 -7.67
N CYS A 406 -7.86 -0.30 -8.37
CA CYS A 406 -6.69 0.54 -8.09
C CYS A 406 -6.93 2.02 -8.45
N SER A 407 -7.75 2.29 -9.49
CA SER A 407 -8.22 3.63 -9.86
C SER A 407 -7.07 4.64 -10.08
N MET A 408 -7.26 5.89 -9.64
CA MET A 408 -6.30 6.99 -9.79
C MET A 408 -4.95 6.73 -9.12
N CYS A 409 -4.76 5.64 -8.36
CA CYS A 409 -3.46 5.32 -7.77
C CYS A 409 -2.37 5.11 -8.84
N LEU A 410 -2.74 4.47 -9.95
CA LEU A 410 -1.86 4.21 -11.09
C LEU A 410 -2.36 4.88 -12.38
N GLY A 411 -3.66 5.23 -12.46
CA GLY A 411 -4.23 5.91 -13.63
C GLY A 411 -4.20 5.06 -14.91
N MET A 412 -4.27 3.74 -14.77
CA MET A 412 -4.35 2.78 -15.88
C MET A 412 -5.80 2.48 -16.33
N ASN A 413 -6.78 3.08 -15.67
CA ASN A 413 -8.19 3.05 -16.07
C ASN A 413 -8.69 4.48 -16.33
N ASP A 414 -9.99 4.66 -16.53
CA ASP A 414 -10.60 5.96 -16.84
C ASP A 414 -10.49 7.01 -15.74
N ASP A 415 -10.16 6.61 -14.51
CA ASP A 415 -9.95 7.55 -13.41
C ASP A 415 -8.57 8.21 -13.55
N LYS A 416 -8.54 9.40 -14.16
CA LYS A 416 -7.33 10.19 -14.39
C LYS A 416 -7.50 11.65 -13.97
N LEU A 417 -6.39 12.31 -13.69
CA LEU A 417 -6.34 13.78 -13.68
C LEU A 417 -6.41 14.33 -15.10
N ARG A 418 -6.92 15.55 -15.24
CA ARG A 418 -6.99 16.28 -16.52
C ARG A 418 -6.14 17.54 -16.45
N GLY A 419 -5.27 17.72 -17.43
CA GLY A 419 -4.38 18.88 -17.48
C GLY A 419 -3.60 19.05 -16.17
N ARG A 420 -3.66 20.27 -15.60
CA ARG A 420 -2.94 20.67 -14.38
C ARG A 420 -3.75 20.49 -13.09
N GLU A 421 -4.83 19.71 -13.06
CA GLU A 421 -5.60 19.47 -11.84
C GLU A 421 -4.69 19.10 -10.63
N MET A 422 -5.01 19.65 -9.46
CA MET A 422 -4.41 19.31 -8.18
C MET A 422 -5.27 18.29 -7.43
N SER A 423 -4.70 17.13 -7.14
CA SER A 423 -5.32 16.02 -6.44
C SER A 423 -4.93 16.00 -4.97
N ALA A 424 -5.89 15.94 -4.04
CA ALA A 424 -5.65 15.43 -2.70
C ALA A 424 -5.95 13.92 -2.69
N SER A 425 -4.92 13.10 -2.45
CA SER A 425 -4.97 11.66 -2.70
C SER A 425 -4.56 10.87 -1.47
N THR A 426 -5.28 9.77 -1.20
CA THR A 426 -4.88 8.79 -0.18
C THR A 426 -3.92 7.72 -0.71
N SER A 427 -3.49 7.82 -1.98
CA SER A 427 -2.46 6.95 -2.58
C SER A 427 -1.07 7.11 -1.93
N ASN A 428 -0.10 6.32 -2.40
CA ASN A 428 1.27 6.28 -1.91
C ASN A 428 2.30 6.96 -2.83
N ARG A 429 1.95 7.29 -4.08
CA ARG A 429 2.87 7.91 -5.06
C ARG A 429 2.29 9.15 -5.70
N ASN A 430 3.14 10.17 -5.80
CA ASN A 430 2.87 11.48 -6.40
C ASN A 430 3.94 11.90 -7.43
N PHE A 431 4.63 10.93 -8.04
CA PHE A 431 5.53 11.22 -9.17
C PHE A 431 4.78 11.90 -10.32
N ILE A 432 5.48 12.73 -11.09
CA ILE A 432 4.92 13.41 -12.26
C ILE A 432 4.33 12.37 -13.23
N GLY A 433 3.09 12.58 -13.67
CA GLY A 433 2.39 11.65 -14.57
C GLY A 433 1.66 10.50 -13.89
N ARG A 434 1.83 10.29 -12.58
CA ARG A 434 1.37 9.07 -11.89
C ARG A 434 -0.14 8.82 -11.97
N GLN A 435 -0.97 9.87 -11.92
CA GLN A 435 -2.44 9.74 -12.00
C GLN A 435 -2.98 10.00 -13.42
N GLY A 436 -2.21 9.61 -14.44
CA GLY A 436 -2.61 9.62 -15.85
C GLY A 436 -2.37 10.92 -16.62
N SER A 437 -2.32 12.09 -15.97
CA SER A 437 -1.94 13.36 -16.64
C SER A 437 -0.45 13.67 -16.44
N PRO A 438 0.33 13.92 -17.52
CA PRO A 438 1.74 14.30 -17.41
C PRO A 438 1.95 15.65 -16.71
N THR A 439 0.91 16.48 -16.61
CA THR A 439 0.97 17.79 -15.93
C THR A 439 0.10 17.84 -14.67
N GLY A 440 -0.54 16.73 -14.31
CA GLY A 440 -1.35 16.60 -13.10
C GLY A 440 -0.47 16.66 -11.85
N ARG A 441 -1.05 17.15 -10.75
CA ARG A 441 -0.36 17.39 -9.49
C ARG A 441 -1.05 16.61 -8.38
N THR A 442 -0.27 16.07 -7.45
CA THR A 442 -0.82 15.17 -6.43
C THR A 442 -0.18 15.44 -5.08
N LEU A 443 -1.04 15.68 -4.09
CA LEU A 443 -0.70 15.80 -2.68
C LEU A 443 -1.17 14.53 -1.97
N LEU A 444 -0.25 13.78 -1.37
CA LEU A 444 -0.57 12.60 -0.57
C LEU A 444 -0.90 13.02 0.86
N MET A 445 -2.00 12.50 1.39
CA MET A 445 -2.44 12.74 2.76
C MET A 445 -3.28 11.56 3.29
N SER A 446 -3.68 11.61 4.56
CA SER A 446 -4.56 10.61 5.18
C SER A 446 -6.01 10.70 4.65
N PRO A 447 -6.83 9.64 4.81
CA PRO A 447 -8.25 9.67 4.43
C PRO A 447 -9.04 10.81 5.05
N ALA A 448 -8.74 11.12 6.32
CA ALA A 448 -9.39 12.20 7.05
C ALA A 448 -9.04 13.58 6.43
N MET A 449 -7.76 13.81 6.12
CA MET A 449 -7.28 15.02 5.45
C MET A 449 -7.82 15.16 4.02
N ALA A 450 -7.88 14.06 3.27
CA ALA A 450 -8.45 14.05 1.92
C ALA A 450 -9.95 14.39 1.92
N ALA A 451 -10.71 13.82 2.87
CA ALA A 451 -12.12 14.16 3.06
C ALA A 451 -12.28 15.64 3.45
N ALA A 452 -11.48 16.15 4.40
CA ALA A 452 -11.50 17.57 4.78
C ALA A 452 -11.21 18.49 3.57
N ALA A 453 -10.26 18.10 2.73
CA ALA A 453 -9.90 18.82 1.53
C ALA A 453 -11.02 18.82 0.47
N ALA A 454 -11.79 17.73 0.36
CA ALA A 454 -12.94 17.67 -0.54
C ALA A 454 -14.03 18.68 -0.14
N LEU A 455 -14.27 18.82 1.17
CA LEU A 455 -15.32 19.68 1.72
C LEU A 455 -14.96 21.17 1.63
N HIS A 456 -13.67 21.52 1.69
CA HIS A 456 -13.20 22.91 1.64
C HIS A 456 -12.66 23.34 0.27
N GLY A 457 -12.36 22.40 -0.63
CA GLY A 457 -11.70 22.68 -1.91
C GLY A 457 -10.26 23.18 -1.77
N ALA A 458 -9.64 22.90 -0.63
CA ALA A 458 -8.26 23.28 -0.33
C ALA A 458 -7.66 22.30 0.69
N VAL A 459 -6.32 22.27 0.81
CA VAL A 459 -5.65 21.55 1.89
C VAL A 459 -6.10 22.15 3.24
N THR A 460 -6.75 21.35 4.07
CA THR A 460 -7.33 21.78 5.36
C THR A 460 -6.89 20.86 6.47
N ASP A 461 -6.51 21.42 7.62
CA ASP A 461 -6.20 20.64 8.81
C ASP A 461 -7.48 19.96 9.34
N VAL A 462 -7.54 18.64 9.26
CA VAL A 462 -8.73 17.88 9.66
C VAL A 462 -9.10 18.10 11.13
N ARG A 463 -8.15 18.49 11.99
CA ARG A 463 -8.41 18.75 13.41
C ARG A 463 -9.42 19.88 13.63
N GLU A 464 -9.52 20.82 12.69
CA GLU A 464 -10.51 21.90 12.72
C GLU A 464 -11.95 21.39 12.53
N MET A 465 -12.10 20.19 11.97
CA MET A 465 -13.40 19.55 11.72
C MET A 465 -13.78 18.51 12.78
N MET A 466 -12.81 18.08 13.60
CA MET A 466 -13.03 17.07 14.61
C MET A 466 -13.41 17.72 15.93
N LYS A 467 -14.71 17.77 16.24
CA LYS A 467 -15.20 18.18 17.57
C LYS A 467 -14.67 17.27 18.68
#